data_AF-A9T8U7-F1
#
_entry.id   AF-A9T8U7-F1
#
_cell.length_a   1.000
_cell.length_b   1.000
_cell.length_c   1.000
_cell.angle_alpha   90.00
_cell.angle_beta   90.00
_cell.angle_gamma   90.00
#
_symmetry.space_group_name_H-M   'P 1'
#
loop_
_entity.id
_entity.type
_entity.pdbx_description
1 polymer ?
#
loop_
_entity_poly.entity_id
_entity_poly.type
_entity_poly.pdbx_seq_one_letter_code
_entity_poly.pdbx_strand_id
1 'polypeptide(L)'
;MGPFQQWQPAVLLVAATLAVLFIGSATANGGSGSCAGVICPRPANGYSTCKYGECSCSCYEGFGDCNGKYYDGCETDLETVENCGKCGVECKPKYYEIASCEHGKCVYLDKCAVIRCGKYPNSSSKCYKGKCEITCNPGYADCNKDIEDGCEVCLYSDVKNCGECDNECKVYKKYGGKPVCREGKCVHGKY
;
A
#
# COMPACT_ATOMS: atom_id res chain seq x y z
N MET A 1 3.86 -20.87 35.56
CA MET A 1 4.09 -22.32 35.53
C MET A 1 2.86 -22.99 36.08
N GLY A 2 2.15 -23.72 35.21
CA GLY A 2 1.35 -24.87 35.59
C GLY A 2 -0.01 -24.61 36.24
N PRO A 3 -0.92 -25.59 36.10
CA PRO A 3 -2.34 -25.37 35.82
C PRO A 3 -3.24 -26.08 36.86
N PHE A 4 -4.51 -26.29 36.52
CA PHE A 4 -5.43 -27.36 36.96
C PHE A 4 -6.86 -26.87 37.22
N GLN A 5 -7.53 -26.63 36.11
CA GLN A 5 -8.81 -27.21 35.70
C GLN A 5 -9.37 -28.36 36.59
N GLN A 6 -10.69 -28.28 36.82
CA GLN A 6 -11.73 -29.34 36.71
C GLN A 6 -12.57 -29.65 37.98
N TRP A 7 -13.84 -29.97 37.68
CA TRP A 7 -14.85 -30.77 38.40
C TRP A 7 -16.04 -30.04 39.05
N GLN A 8 -17.13 -29.98 38.28
CA GLN A 8 -18.51 -29.95 38.81
C GLN A 8 -18.91 -31.37 39.28
N PRO A 9 -19.93 -31.47 40.15
CA PRO A 9 -20.97 -32.46 39.87
C PRO A 9 -22.40 -31.90 39.98
N ALA A 10 -23.25 -32.56 39.20
CA ALA A 10 -24.62 -32.26 38.90
C ALA A 10 -25.59 -32.47 40.07
N VAL A 11 -26.69 -31.72 40.07
CA VAL A 11 -27.97 -32.20 40.60
C VAL A 11 -29.03 -31.95 39.53
N LEU A 12 -29.48 -33.06 38.94
CA LEU A 12 -30.58 -33.17 38.01
C LEU A 12 -31.86 -33.37 38.83
N LEU A 13 -32.82 -32.44 38.73
CA LEU A 13 -34.20 -32.65 39.17
C LEU A 13 -35.12 -32.08 38.09
N VAL A 14 -35.83 -32.98 37.42
CA VAL A 14 -36.78 -32.72 36.35
C VAL A 14 -38.17 -32.70 36.95
N ALA A 15 -38.92 -31.60 36.76
CA ALA A 15 -40.37 -31.65 36.59
C ALA A 15 -40.88 -30.36 35.93
N ALA A 16 -41.48 -30.57 34.76
CA ALA A 16 -42.13 -29.64 33.84
C ALA A 16 -42.99 -28.52 34.46
N THR A 17 -42.94 -27.32 33.86
CA THR A 17 -44.08 -26.67 33.18
C THR A 17 -43.67 -25.28 32.66
N LEU A 18 -44.28 -24.88 31.54
CA LEU A 18 -44.12 -23.60 30.82
C LEU A 18 -42.87 -23.48 29.93
N ALA A 19 -42.89 -24.26 28.85
CA ALA A 19 -42.31 -23.85 27.58
C ALA A 19 -42.97 -22.54 27.13
N VAL A 20 -42.33 -21.40 27.41
CA VAL A 20 -42.60 -20.17 26.68
C VAL A 20 -42.10 -20.41 25.26
N LEU A 21 -43.07 -20.64 24.38
CA LEU A 21 -42.92 -20.54 22.93
C LEU A 21 -42.32 -19.19 22.57
N PHE A 22 -41.00 -19.10 22.52
CA PHE A 22 -40.36 -18.22 21.54
C PHE A 22 -40.56 -18.88 20.18
N ILE A 23 -41.72 -18.63 19.59
CA ILE A 23 -41.86 -18.54 18.14
C ILE A 23 -41.13 -17.26 17.70
N GLY A 24 -39.79 -17.31 17.79
CA GLY A 24 -38.93 -16.53 16.93
C GLY A 24 -39.00 -17.18 15.56
N SER A 25 -39.96 -16.75 14.75
CA SER A 25 -40.09 -17.17 13.37
C SER A 25 -38.76 -16.97 12.63
N ALA A 26 -38.30 -18.04 12.01
CA ALA A 26 -37.27 -18.10 10.98
C ALA A 26 -35.83 -17.71 11.36
N THR A 27 -35.01 -18.74 11.44
CA THR A 27 -33.60 -18.73 11.03
C THR A 27 -33.40 -17.93 9.73
N ALA A 28 -32.65 -16.83 9.76
CA ALA A 28 -32.03 -16.24 8.57
C ALA A 28 -30.53 -16.60 8.54
N ASN A 29 -30.22 -17.90 8.60
CA ASN A 29 -28.93 -18.42 8.17
C ASN A 29 -29.09 -18.81 6.69
N GLY A 30 -28.26 -18.24 5.83
CA GLY A 30 -28.54 -18.06 4.41
C GLY A 30 -28.95 -19.31 3.63
N GLY A 31 -29.96 -19.15 2.77
CA GLY A 31 -30.39 -20.15 1.81
C GLY A 31 -31.79 -19.84 1.28
N SER A 32 -31.87 -19.40 0.03
CA SER A 32 -33.07 -19.46 -0.80
C SER A 32 -34.31 -18.73 -0.24
N GLY A 33 -34.29 -17.40 -0.22
CA GLY A 33 -35.51 -16.61 0.03
C GLY A 33 -36.52 -16.86 -1.09
N SER A 34 -37.66 -17.47 -0.78
CA SER A 34 -38.73 -17.76 -1.73
C SER A 34 -39.64 -16.53 -1.90
N CYS A 35 -39.79 -16.09 -3.15
CA CYS A 35 -40.67 -15.00 -3.57
C CYS A 35 -42.03 -15.57 -4.00
N ALA A 36 -43.08 -15.47 -3.19
CA ALA A 36 -44.44 -15.88 -3.60
C ALA A 36 -44.51 -17.28 -4.26
N GLY A 37 -43.73 -18.25 -3.76
CA GLY A 37 -43.64 -19.62 -4.31
C GLY A 37 -42.59 -19.83 -5.41
N VAL A 38 -41.89 -18.78 -5.84
CA VAL A 38 -40.75 -18.85 -6.77
C VAL A 38 -39.46 -19.01 -5.97
N ILE A 39 -38.70 -20.06 -6.28
CA ILE A 39 -37.35 -20.27 -5.74
C ILE A 39 -36.41 -19.35 -6.52
N CYS A 40 -35.88 -18.33 -5.85
CA CYS A 40 -34.86 -17.47 -6.45
C CYS A 40 -33.50 -18.20 -6.44
N PRO A 41 -32.68 -18.07 -7.51
CA PRO A 41 -31.31 -18.55 -7.50
C PRO A 41 -30.52 -17.81 -6.41
N ARG A 42 -29.51 -18.48 -5.86
CA ARG A 42 -28.58 -17.84 -4.92
C ARG A 42 -27.60 -16.98 -5.74
N PRO A 43 -27.61 -15.64 -5.61
CA PRO A 43 -26.69 -14.78 -6.35
C PRO A 43 -25.25 -14.96 -5.85
N ALA A 44 -24.27 -14.76 -6.72
CA ALA A 44 -22.87 -14.63 -6.30
C ALA A 44 -22.70 -13.37 -5.44
N ASN A 45 -21.87 -13.45 -4.39
CA ASN A 45 -21.53 -12.34 -3.48
C ASN A 45 -22.73 -11.50 -2.99
N GLY A 46 -23.87 -12.15 -2.75
CA GLY A 46 -25.05 -11.50 -2.21
C GLY A 46 -26.08 -12.49 -1.69
N TYR A 47 -27.28 -11.98 -1.44
CA TYR A 47 -28.44 -12.75 -1.07
C TYR A 47 -29.66 -12.37 -1.92
N SER A 48 -30.55 -13.33 -2.13
CA SER A 48 -31.80 -13.09 -2.85
C SER A 48 -32.76 -12.27 -2.00
N THR A 49 -33.43 -11.31 -2.62
CA THR A 49 -34.48 -10.50 -2.01
C THR A 49 -35.74 -10.54 -2.88
N CYS A 50 -36.87 -10.12 -2.32
CA CYS A 50 -38.13 -10.04 -3.04
C CYS A 50 -38.60 -8.60 -3.13
N LYS A 51 -38.77 -8.09 -4.35
CA LYS A 51 -39.28 -6.74 -4.58
C LYS A 51 -40.45 -6.83 -5.56
N TYR A 52 -41.63 -6.42 -5.11
CA TYR A 52 -42.88 -6.48 -5.90
C TYR A 52 -43.26 -7.86 -6.47
N GLY A 53 -42.86 -8.95 -5.79
CA GLY A 53 -43.13 -10.31 -6.25
C GLY A 53 -42.12 -10.86 -7.26
N GLU A 54 -41.09 -10.08 -7.60
CA GLU A 54 -39.98 -10.51 -8.46
C GLU A 54 -38.72 -10.78 -7.63
N CYS A 55 -37.92 -11.77 -8.07
CA CYS A 55 -36.61 -12.04 -7.50
C CYS A 55 -35.68 -10.84 -7.78
N SER A 56 -35.00 -10.38 -6.74
CA SER A 56 -33.98 -9.33 -6.80
C SER A 56 -32.74 -9.79 -6.02
N CYS A 57 -31.63 -9.08 -6.18
CA CYS A 57 -30.38 -9.35 -5.48
C CYS A 57 -30.06 -8.18 -4.51
N SER A 58 -29.45 -8.51 -3.38
CA SER A 58 -28.79 -7.53 -2.52
C SER A 58 -27.36 -7.99 -2.28
N CYS A 59 -26.40 -7.11 -2.52
CA CYS A 59 -24.99 -7.44 -2.51
C CYS A 59 -24.41 -7.39 -1.10
N TYR A 60 -23.38 -8.21 -0.86
CA TYR A 60 -22.50 -7.98 0.29
C TYR A 60 -21.77 -6.65 0.15
N GLU A 61 -21.26 -6.14 1.28
CA GLU A 61 -20.40 -4.97 1.28
C GLU A 61 -19.19 -5.22 0.35
N GLY A 62 -18.82 -4.19 -0.43
CA GLY A 62 -17.75 -4.28 -1.42
C GLY A 62 -18.15 -4.92 -2.75
N PHE A 63 -19.40 -5.35 -2.95
CA PHE A 63 -19.85 -5.96 -4.22
C PHE A 63 -21.03 -5.22 -4.86
N GLY A 64 -21.11 -5.28 -6.19
CA GLY A 64 -22.19 -4.68 -6.98
C GLY A 64 -22.66 -5.55 -8.14
N ASP A 65 -23.96 -5.50 -8.42
CA ASP A 65 -24.57 -5.99 -9.67
C ASP A 65 -24.47 -4.87 -10.72
N CYS A 66 -23.44 -4.93 -11.55
CA CYS A 66 -23.15 -3.89 -12.54
C CYS A 66 -23.73 -4.17 -13.92
N ASN A 67 -24.19 -5.39 -14.17
CA ASN A 67 -24.82 -5.78 -15.43
C ASN A 67 -26.37 -5.76 -15.33
N GLY A 68 -26.91 -5.57 -14.11
CA GLY A 68 -28.33 -5.49 -13.80
C GLY A 68 -29.04 -6.84 -13.79
N LYS A 69 -28.31 -7.95 -13.68
CA LYS A 69 -28.84 -9.30 -13.77
C LYS A 69 -28.81 -9.94 -12.39
N TYR A 70 -29.98 -9.99 -11.78
CA TYR A 70 -30.13 -10.51 -10.42
C TYR A 70 -29.73 -12.00 -10.24
N TYR A 71 -29.67 -12.78 -11.33
CA TYR A 71 -29.53 -14.23 -11.27
C TYR A 71 -28.07 -14.72 -11.26
N ASP A 72 -27.13 -13.96 -11.82
CA ASP A 72 -25.68 -14.12 -11.67
C ASP A 72 -25.17 -13.41 -10.41
N GLY A 73 -25.87 -12.37 -9.94
CA GLY A 73 -25.66 -11.76 -8.64
C GLY A 73 -24.84 -10.46 -8.65
N CYS A 74 -23.87 -10.36 -7.73
CA CYS A 74 -23.04 -9.18 -7.53
C CYS A 74 -21.60 -9.50 -7.90
N GLU A 75 -21.32 -9.59 -9.19
CA GLU A 75 -20.08 -10.15 -9.73
C GLU A 75 -18.94 -9.14 -9.72
N THR A 76 -19.24 -7.87 -9.47
CA THR A 76 -18.25 -6.80 -9.53
C THR A 76 -17.77 -6.45 -8.13
N ASP A 77 -16.47 -6.61 -7.92
CA ASP A 77 -15.76 -6.08 -6.77
C ASP A 77 -15.67 -4.55 -6.88
N LEU A 78 -16.20 -3.85 -5.88
CA LEU A 78 -16.25 -2.39 -5.77
C LEU A 78 -15.05 -1.82 -5.01
N GLU A 79 -14.09 -2.66 -4.62
CA GLU A 79 -12.81 -2.27 -4.02
C GLU A 79 -11.68 -2.27 -5.07
N THR A 80 -12.01 -2.44 -6.35
CA THR A 80 -11.02 -2.30 -7.43
C THR A 80 -10.94 -0.86 -7.93
N VAL A 81 -9.81 -0.53 -8.57
CA VAL A 81 -9.61 0.80 -9.15
C VAL A 81 -10.51 1.07 -10.36
N GLU A 82 -11.10 0.03 -10.95
CA GLU A 82 -12.03 0.12 -12.08
C GLU A 82 -13.50 0.34 -11.65
N ASN A 83 -13.86 0.01 -10.40
CA ASN A 83 -15.23 0.05 -9.88
C ASN A 83 -15.32 0.63 -8.46
N CYS A 84 -14.46 1.61 -8.15
CA CYS A 84 -14.24 2.05 -6.78
C CYS A 84 -15.50 2.68 -6.14
N GLY A 85 -16.07 1.95 -5.20
CA GLY A 85 -17.29 2.29 -4.45
C GLY A 85 -18.60 2.11 -5.22
N LYS A 86 -18.56 2.10 -6.56
CA LYS A 86 -19.71 1.86 -7.45
C LYS A 86 -19.27 1.34 -8.82
N CYS A 87 -20.19 0.65 -9.49
CA CYS A 87 -20.03 0.19 -10.87
C CYS A 87 -19.52 1.29 -11.81
N GLY A 88 -18.43 1.01 -12.53
CA GLY A 88 -17.85 1.90 -13.55
C GLY A 88 -17.20 3.17 -13.00
N VAL A 89 -17.04 3.31 -11.68
CA VAL A 89 -16.28 4.41 -11.08
C VAL A 89 -14.80 4.06 -11.12
N GLU A 90 -14.17 4.40 -12.25
CA GLU A 90 -12.75 4.20 -12.44
C GLU A 90 -11.94 5.33 -11.77
N CYS A 91 -10.93 4.95 -10.99
CA CYS A 91 -9.92 5.86 -10.48
C CYS A 91 -8.98 6.29 -11.59
N LYS A 92 -8.79 7.61 -11.75
CA LYS A 92 -8.01 8.20 -12.85
C LYS A 92 -6.75 8.88 -12.29
N PRO A 93 -5.71 8.11 -11.92
CA PRO A 93 -4.47 8.69 -11.44
C PRO A 93 -3.78 9.47 -12.55
N LYS A 94 -3.00 10.49 -12.17
CA LYS A 94 -2.02 11.05 -13.09
C LYS A 94 -0.89 10.06 -13.33
N TYR A 95 -0.07 10.30 -14.36
CA TYR A 95 1.05 9.41 -14.69
C TYR A 95 2.03 9.18 -13.52
N TYR A 96 2.10 10.13 -12.57
CA TYR A 96 3.00 10.08 -11.42
C TYR A 96 2.35 9.64 -10.10
N GLU A 97 1.09 9.23 -10.15
CA GLU A 97 0.34 8.74 -9.00
C GLU A 97 0.14 7.22 -9.11
N ILE A 98 -0.14 6.59 -7.98
CA ILE A 98 -0.60 5.22 -7.84
C ILE A 98 -2.03 5.33 -7.29
N ALA A 99 -3.00 4.79 -8.01
CA ALA A 99 -4.38 4.72 -7.53
C ALA A 99 -4.58 3.47 -6.67
N SER A 100 -5.40 3.61 -5.64
CA SER A 100 -5.99 2.51 -4.88
C SER A 100 -7.45 2.85 -4.57
N CYS A 101 -8.27 1.84 -4.32
CA CYS A 101 -9.62 2.05 -3.81
C CYS A 101 -9.63 1.67 -2.33
N GLU A 102 -9.94 2.65 -1.47
CA GLU A 102 -10.04 2.42 -0.03
C GLU A 102 -11.40 2.87 0.45
N HIS A 103 -12.17 1.95 1.06
CA HIS A 103 -13.51 2.22 1.58
C HIS A 103 -14.45 2.87 0.53
N GLY A 104 -14.38 2.38 -0.71
CA GLY A 104 -15.17 2.89 -1.84
C GLY A 104 -14.79 4.29 -2.32
N LYS A 105 -13.57 4.76 -2.02
CA LYS A 105 -13.05 6.03 -2.49
C LYS A 105 -11.69 5.86 -3.16
N CYS A 106 -11.52 6.50 -4.30
CA CYS A 106 -10.23 6.57 -4.96
C CYS A 106 -9.25 7.37 -4.09
N VAL A 107 -8.19 6.71 -3.68
CA VAL A 107 -7.04 7.33 -3.03
C VAL A 107 -5.86 7.30 -3.99
N TYR A 108 -5.01 8.32 -3.90
CA TYR A 108 -3.85 8.48 -4.78
C TYR A 108 -2.60 8.68 -3.93
N LEU A 109 -1.58 7.87 -4.20
CA LEU A 109 -0.26 7.99 -3.60
C LEU A 109 0.73 8.48 -4.65
N ASP A 110 1.66 9.35 -4.27
CA ASP A 110 2.75 9.71 -5.18
C ASP A 110 3.69 8.50 -5.36
N LYS A 111 4.11 8.22 -6.61
CA LYS A 111 5.05 7.12 -6.92
C LYS A 111 6.36 7.18 -6.11
N CYS A 112 6.79 8.37 -5.69
CA CYS A 112 7.95 8.54 -4.82
C CYS A 112 7.81 7.82 -3.47
N ALA A 113 6.59 7.62 -2.98
CA ALA A 113 6.35 6.87 -1.74
C ALA A 113 6.84 5.42 -1.83
N VAL A 114 6.87 4.84 -3.04
CA VAL A 114 7.34 3.48 -3.30
C VAL A 114 8.83 3.48 -3.68
N ILE A 115 9.29 4.46 -4.46
CA ILE A 115 10.70 4.58 -4.92
C ILE A 115 11.65 4.91 -3.75
N ARG A 116 11.15 5.49 -2.65
CA ARG A 116 11.93 5.87 -1.44
C ARG A 116 13.11 6.79 -1.76
N CYS A 117 12.80 7.99 -2.25
CA CYS A 117 13.79 8.99 -2.67
C CYS A 117 14.87 9.36 -1.61
N GLY A 118 14.65 9.12 -0.32
CA GLY A 118 15.58 9.50 0.75
C GLY A 118 16.72 8.52 1.05
N LYS A 119 17.03 7.56 0.16
CA LYS A 119 18.03 6.51 0.43
C LYS A 119 19.45 6.84 -0.04
N TYR A 120 19.62 7.86 -0.88
CA TYR A 120 20.90 8.13 -1.54
C TYR A 120 21.91 8.81 -0.59
N PRO A 121 23.13 8.25 -0.39
CA PRO A 121 24.18 8.82 0.45
C PRO A 121 24.53 10.27 0.10
N ASN A 122 24.85 11.05 1.14
CA ASN A 122 25.32 12.45 1.05
C ASN A 122 24.51 13.36 0.12
N SER A 123 23.21 13.11 0.02
CA SER A 123 22.30 13.90 -0.79
C SER A 123 21.05 14.28 0.00
N SER A 124 20.34 15.25 -0.54
CA SER A 124 18.96 15.56 -0.21
C SER A 124 18.08 15.21 -1.42
N SER A 125 16.86 14.77 -1.17
CA SER A 125 15.93 14.41 -2.23
C SER A 125 14.59 15.10 -2.06
N LYS A 126 14.02 15.55 -3.16
CA LYS A 126 12.64 16.02 -3.23
C LYS A 126 11.87 15.16 -4.21
N CYS A 127 10.61 14.86 -3.91
CA CYS A 127 9.74 14.27 -4.91
C CYS A 127 9.16 15.35 -5.83
N TYR A 128 9.28 15.14 -7.14
CA TYR A 128 8.61 15.96 -8.12
C TYR A 128 8.04 15.08 -9.25
N LYS A 129 6.71 15.09 -9.39
CA LYS A 129 5.96 14.32 -10.39
C LYS A 129 6.42 12.86 -10.47
N GLY A 130 6.49 12.17 -9.32
CA GLY A 130 6.82 10.76 -9.23
C GLY A 130 8.29 10.43 -9.54
N LYS A 131 9.17 11.42 -9.55
CA LYS A 131 10.62 11.27 -9.69
C LYS A 131 11.32 11.89 -8.49
N CYS A 132 12.41 11.27 -8.09
CA CYS A 132 13.31 11.80 -7.08
C CYS A 132 14.21 12.85 -7.73
N GLU A 133 14.01 14.12 -7.41
CA GLU A 133 14.99 15.17 -7.66
C GLU A 133 16.03 15.11 -6.55
N ILE A 134 17.24 14.71 -6.91
CA ILE A 134 18.35 14.51 -5.97
C ILE A 134 19.28 15.72 -6.08
N THR A 135 19.78 16.18 -4.95
CA THR A 135 20.72 17.29 -4.84
C THR A 135 21.81 16.91 -3.85
N CYS A 136 23.07 16.96 -4.27
CA CYS A 136 24.19 16.64 -3.39
C CYS A 136 24.27 17.62 -2.21
N ASN A 137 24.61 17.09 -1.04
CA ASN A 137 24.92 17.91 0.11
C ASN A 137 26.19 18.73 -0.18
N PRO A 138 26.36 19.90 0.46
CA PRO A 138 27.56 20.72 0.29
C PRO A 138 28.84 19.91 0.50
N GLY A 139 29.78 19.98 -0.46
CA GLY A 139 31.05 19.25 -0.41
C GLY A 139 31.01 17.84 -1.00
N TYR A 140 29.86 17.37 -1.48
CA TYR A 140 29.72 16.08 -2.18
C TYR A 140 29.32 16.26 -3.64
N ALA A 141 29.68 15.29 -4.47
CA ALA A 141 29.32 15.25 -5.89
C ALA A 141 29.09 13.81 -6.39
N ASP A 142 28.25 13.71 -7.40
CA ASP A 142 28.06 12.54 -8.27
C ASP A 142 29.05 12.64 -9.44
N CYS A 143 30.26 12.07 -9.29
CA CYS A 143 31.31 12.16 -10.31
C CYS A 143 31.23 11.03 -11.36
N ASN A 144 30.61 9.89 -11.01
CA ASN A 144 30.29 8.78 -11.91
C ASN A 144 29.05 9.05 -12.79
N LYS A 145 28.29 10.11 -12.49
CA LYS A 145 27.05 10.51 -13.18
C LYS A 145 25.95 9.47 -13.03
N ASP A 146 25.96 8.77 -11.90
CA ASP A 146 24.95 7.79 -11.54
C ASP A 146 24.22 8.23 -10.28
N ILE A 147 23.35 9.23 -10.43
CA ILE A 147 22.61 9.81 -9.30
C ILE A 147 21.75 8.78 -8.53
N GLU A 148 21.54 7.57 -9.06
CA GLU A 148 20.84 6.49 -8.36
C GLU A 148 21.69 5.80 -7.28
N ASP A 149 23.01 5.93 -7.31
CA ASP A 149 23.86 5.53 -6.19
C ASP A 149 24.14 6.66 -5.20
N GLY A 150 24.00 7.93 -5.63
CA GLY A 150 23.94 9.11 -4.77
C GLY A 150 25.00 10.17 -5.08
N CYS A 151 25.64 10.72 -4.03
CA CYS A 151 26.76 11.65 -4.14
C CYS A 151 27.95 11.11 -3.35
N GLU A 152 28.69 10.20 -3.97
CA GLU A 152 29.63 9.27 -3.35
C GLU A 152 30.95 9.98 -3.01
N VAL A 153 31.25 11.05 -3.74
CA VAL A 153 32.57 11.67 -3.75
C VAL A 153 32.60 12.91 -2.86
N CYS A 154 33.45 12.88 -1.84
CA CYS A 154 33.73 14.03 -0.98
C CYS A 154 34.79 14.93 -1.62
N LEU A 155 34.38 16.10 -2.13
CA LEU A 155 35.24 17.08 -2.78
C LEU A 155 36.24 17.74 -1.82
N TYR A 156 36.06 17.64 -0.50
CA TYR A 156 36.94 18.28 0.47
C TYR A 156 38.19 17.48 0.83
N SER A 157 38.17 16.17 0.59
CA SER A 157 39.22 15.26 1.04
C SER A 157 39.63 14.23 0.00
N ASP A 158 38.84 13.99 -1.05
CA ASP A 158 39.25 13.09 -2.12
C ASP A 158 40.37 13.72 -2.95
N VAL A 159 41.52 13.06 -2.95
CA VAL A 159 42.71 13.47 -3.68
C VAL A 159 42.51 13.41 -5.20
N LYS A 160 41.60 12.56 -5.69
CA LYS A 160 41.28 12.41 -7.12
C LYS A 160 40.21 13.38 -7.62
N ASN A 161 39.43 13.97 -6.71
CA ASN A 161 38.28 14.82 -7.01
C ASN A 161 38.29 16.08 -6.13
N CYS A 162 39.45 16.72 -6.01
CA CYS A 162 39.63 17.77 -5.00
C CYS A 162 38.99 19.08 -5.44
N GLY A 163 37.93 19.52 -4.75
CA GLY A 163 37.19 20.75 -5.06
C GLY A 163 36.19 20.63 -6.22
N GLU A 164 36.44 19.73 -7.18
CA GLU A 164 35.55 19.37 -8.27
C GLU A 164 35.86 17.94 -8.77
N CYS A 165 34.93 17.33 -9.51
CA CYS A 165 35.12 16.00 -10.10
C CYS A 165 36.32 15.98 -11.06
N ASP A 166 37.05 14.88 -11.07
CA ASP A 166 38.24 14.64 -11.91
C ASP A 166 39.42 15.62 -11.68
N ASN A 167 39.40 16.42 -10.61
CA ASN A 167 40.53 17.27 -10.23
C ASN A 167 41.52 16.55 -9.31
N GLU A 168 42.33 15.69 -9.91
CA GLU A 168 43.35 14.93 -9.17
C GLU A 168 44.55 15.80 -8.77
N CYS A 169 44.87 15.80 -7.47
CA CYS A 169 46.03 16.48 -6.94
C CYS A 169 47.32 15.77 -7.36
N LYS A 170 48.16 16.49 -8.12
CA LYS A 170 49.43 15.96 -8.64
C LYS A 170 50.53 16.02 -7.58
N VAL A 171 51.43 15.03 -7.60
CA VAL A 171 52.67 15.06 -6.82
C VAL A 171 53.59 16.14 -7.38
N TYR A 172 54.01 17.07 -6.53
CA TYR A 172 55.04 18.04 -6.91
C TYR A 172 56.42 17.49 -6.56
N LYS A 173 57.15 17.04 -7.60
CA LYS A 173 58.51 16.46 -7.49
C LYS A 173 59.49 17.34 -6.70
N LYS A 174 59.30 18.67 -6.70
CA LYS A 174 60.15 19.63 -5.99
C LYS A 174 60.09 19.50 -4.47
N TYR A 175 58.95 19.07 -3.93
CA TYR A 175 58.72 18.95 -2.48
C TYR A 175 58.49 17.51 -2.05
N GLY A 176 58.28 16.56 -2.99
CA GLY A 176 58.20 15.10 -2.83
C GLY A 176 57.20 14.52 -1.80
N GLY A 177 56.35 15.35 -1.21
CA GLY A 177 55.26 14.92 -0.34
C GLY A 177 54.12 14.27 -1.13
N LYS A 178 53.33 13.40 -0.46
CA LYS A 178 52.08 12.89 -1.02
C LYS A 178 51.10 14.06 -1.26
N PRO A 179 50.35 14.07 -2.38
CA PRO A 179 49.33 15.08 -2.61
C PRO A 179 48.22 14.92 -1.58
N VAL A 180 47.74 16.05 -1.05
CA VAL A 180 46.67 16.09 -0.04
C VAL A 180 45.58 17.02 -0.54
N CYS A 181 44.33 16.58 -0.46
CA CYS A 181 43.17 17.47 -0.61
C CYS A 181 42.74 17.97 0.78
N ARG A 182 42.66 19.30 0.95
CA ARG A 182 42.18 19.91 2.19
C ARG A 182 41.19 21.02 1.85
N GLU A 183 39.94 20.86 2.30
CA GLU A 183 38.85 21.82 2.06
C GLU A 183 38.68 22.14 0.56
N GLY A 184 38.86 21.11 -0.29
CA GLY A 184 38.72 21.24 -1.75
C GLY A 184 39.90 21.91 -2.44
N LYS A 185 41.06 22.02 -1.77
CA LYS A 185 42.29 22.57 -2.36
C LYS A 185 43.42 21.55 -2.29
N CYS A 186 44.10 21.37 -3.42
CA CYS A 186 45.33 20.59 -3.47
C CYS A 186 46.45 21.31 -2.73
N VAL A 187 46.99 20.66 -1.71
CA VAL A 187 48.12 21.14 -0.92
C VAL A 187 49.24 20.11 -0.92
N HIS A 188 50.46 20.59 -0.70
CA HIS A 188 51.61 19.71 -0.50
C HIS A 188 51.58 19.14 0.92
N GLY A 189 51.56 17.82 1.07
CA GLY A 189 51.79 17.19 2.36
C GLY A 189 53.18 17.56 2.88
N LYS A 190 53.28 17.97 4.15
CA LYS A 190 54.56 17.98 4.85
C LYS A 190 54.93 16.54 5.20
N TYR A 191 56.21 16.20 5.08
CA TYR A 191 56.75 14.93 5.59
C TYR A 191 56.80 14.95 7.11
#